data_AF-A0A837G9E3-F1
#
_entry.id   AF-A0A837G9E3-F1
#
_cell.length_a   1.000
_cell.length_b   1.000
_cell.length_c   1.000
_cell.angle_alpha   90.00
_cell.angle_beta   90.00
_cell.angle_gamma   90.00
#
_symmetry.space_group_name_H-M   'P 1'
#
loop_
_entity.id
_entity.type
_entity.pdbx_description
1 polymer ?
#
loop_
_entity_poly.entity_id
_entity_poly.type
_entity_poly.pdbx_seq_one_letter_code
_entity_poly.pdbx_strand_id
1 'polypeptide(L)'
;MAAGVVLVLLAIHSALGADLFSAGKQTIKDTAGSGSAVENALLASGAIGAVSAGFMTRNWMGAVGGFIGGMIFWEVVKPLVGLS
;
A
#
# COMPACT_ATOMS: atom_id res chain seq x y z
N MET A 1 -36.75 -27.87 16.42
CA MET A 1 -35.91 -27.10 17.38
C MET A 1 -34.41 -27.17 17.06
N ALA A 2 -33.86 -28.31 16.61
CA ALA A 2 -32.43 -28.42 16.27
C ALA A 2 -31.96 -27.54 15.08
N ALA A 3 -32.79 -27.34 14.06
CA ALA A 3 -32.42 -26.57 12.87
C ALA A 3 -32.12 -25.08 13.16
N GLY A 4 -32.83 -24.47 14.11
CA GLY A 4 -32.61 -23.07 14.49
C GLY A 4 -31.28 -22.86 15.25
N VAL A 5 -30.88 -23.83 16.07
CA VAL A 5 -29.62 -23.80 16.82
C VAL A 5 -28.42 -23.93 15.87
N VAL A 6 -28.52 -24.77 14.85
CA VAL A 6 -27.49 -24.95 13.82
C VAL A 6 -27.31 -23.67 12.98
N LEU A 7 -28.42 -23.02 12.59
CA LEU A 7 -28.38 -21.77 11.82
C LEU A 7 -27.74 -20.62 12.62
N VAL A 8 -28.02 -20.54 13.93
CA VAL A 8 -27.42 -19.57 14.83
C VAL A 8 -25.92 -19.83 15.03
N LEU A 9 -25.48 -21.09 15.18
CA LEU A 9 -24.05 -21.42 15.26
C LEU A 9 -23.29 -21.06 13.97
N LEU A 10 -23.88 -21.29 12.80
CA LEU A 10 -23.31 -20.93 11.49
C LEU A 10 -23.21 -19.41 11.30
N ALA A 11 -24.23 -18.67 11.74
CA ALA A 11 -24.22 -17.21 11.70
C ALA A 11 -23.15 -16.61 12.64
N ILE A 12 -23.00 -17.17 13.85
CA ILE A 12 -21.99 -16.74 14.82
C ILE A 12 -20.57 -17.10 14.35
N HIS A 13 -20.39 -18.23 13.66
CA HIS A 13 -19.08 -18.62 13.11
C HIS A 13 -18.55 -17.59 12.09
N SER A 14 -19.43 -17.01 11.26
CA SER A 14 -19.03 -15.96 10.32
C SER A 14 -18.55 -14.68 11.03
N ALA A 15 -19.09 -14.39 12.23
CA ALA A 15 -18.71 -13.24 13.04
C ALA A 15 -17.40 -13.44 13.80
N LEU A 16 -17.03 -14.68 14.15
CA LEU A 16 -15.73 -15.02 14.76
C LEU A 16 -14.57 -15.09 13.75
N GLY A 17 -14.88 -15.15 12.45
CA GLY A 17 -13.89 -15.02 11.36
C GLY A 17 -13.59 -13.58 10.98
N ALA A 18 -14.25 -12.60 11.61
CA ALA A 18 -14.01 -11.18 11.35
C ALA A 18 -12.59 -10.82 11.81
N ASP A 19 -11.75 -10.40 10.87
CA ASP A 19 -10.42 -9.88 11.15
C ASP A 19 -10.55 -8.67 12.09
N LEU A 20 -10.15 -8.85 13.36
CA LEU A 20 -10.18 -7.84 14.41
C LEU A 20 -9.33 -6.61 14.05
N PHE A 21 -8.40 -6.75 13.10
CA PHE A 21 -7.54 -5.69 12.61
C PHE A 21 -8.00 -5.11 11.27
N SER A 22 -9.13 -5.55 10.71
CA SER A 22 -9.64 -5.10 9.41
C SER A 22 -9.75 -3.57 9.32
N ALA A 23 -10.31 -2.93 10.36
CA ALA A 23 -10.40 -1.48 10.43
C ALA A 23 -9.02 -0.81 10.44
N GLY A 24 -8.07 -1.32 11.23
CA GLY A 24 -6.70 -0.79 11.28
C GLY A 24 -5.95 -0.97 9.96
N LYS A 25 -6.10 -2.13 9.31
CA LYS A 25 -5.53 -2.40 7.98
C LYS A 25 -6.12 -1.46 6.93
N GLN A 26 -7.42 -1.19 6.99
CA GLN A 26 -8.05 -0.25 6.08
C GLN A 26 -7.49 1.16 6.25
N THR A 27 -7.36 1.65 7.49
CA THR A 27 -6.76 2.96 7.76
C THR A 27 -5.32 3.07 7.21
N ILE A 28 -4.53 2.01 7.35
CA ILE A 28 -3.15 1.97 6.78
C ILE A 28 -3.19 2.05 5.26
N LYS A 29 -4.08 1.30 4.60
CA LYS A 29 -4.24 1.33 3.15
C LYS A 29 -4.70 2.70 2.65
N ASP A 30 -5.67 3.30 3.33
CA ASP A 30 -6.18 4.63 2.95
C ASP A 30 -5.09 5.71 3.10
N THR A 31 -4.18 5.51 4.06
CA THR A 31 -3.11 6.49 4.36
C THR A 31 -1.88 6.31 3.47
N ALA A 32 -1.42 5.06 3.26
CA ALA A 32 -0.13 4.75 2.64
C ALA A 32 -0.21 3.78 1.44
N GLY A 33 -1.42 3.30 1.13
CA GLY A 33 -1.67 2.42 0.00
C GLY A 33 -1.77 3.16 -1.33
N SER A 34 -2.16 2.41 -2.36
CA SER A 34 -2.26 2.93 -3.72
C SER A 34 -3.25 4.11 -3.82
N GLY A 35 -2.84 5.19 -4.48
CA GLY A 35 -3.59 6.43 -4.64
C GLY A 35 -3.58 7.35 -3.42
N SER A 36 -2.93 6.97 -2.32
CA SER A 36 -2.96 7.73 -1.08
C SER A 36 -2.13 9.01 -1.13
N ALA A 37 -2.42 9.94 -0.21
CA ALA A 37 -1.64 11.17 -0.06
C ALA A 37 -0.17 10.88 0.28
N VAL A 38 0.10 9.82 1.06
CA VAL A 38 1.48 9.44 1.41
C VAL A 38 2.21 8.84 0.23
N GLU A 39 1.56 8.00 -0.58
CA GLU A 39 2.17 7.48 -1.81
C GLU A 39 2.53 8.63 -2.76
N ASN A 40 1.61 9.58 -2.96
CA ASN A 40 1.86 10.77 -3.77
C ASN A 40 3.01 11.62 -3.21
N ALA A 41 3.07 11.81 -1.89
CA ALA A 41 4.17 12.53 -1.24
C ALA A 41 5.51 11.81 -1.40
N LEU A 42 5.52 10.47 -1.28
CA LEU A 42 6.71 9.64 -1.48
C LEU A 42 7.23 9.77 -2.91
N LEU A 43 6.35 9.59 -3.91
CA LEU A 43 6.69 9.73 -5.32
C LEU A 43 7.16 11.16 -5.66
N ALA A 44 6.48 12.18 -5.14
CA ALA A 44 6.89 13.56 -5.33
C ALA A 44 8.26 13.85 -4.72
N SER A 45 8.53 13.34 -3.51
CA SER A 45 9.84 13.48 -2.86
C SER A 45 10.95 12.78 -3.65
N GLY A 46 10.67 11.60 -4.20
CA GLY A 46 11.58 10.87 -5.08
C GLY A 46 11.87 11.63 -6.37
N ALA A 47 10.84 12.25 -6.97
CA ALA A 47 11.00 13.07 -8.17
C ALA A 47 11.85 14.32 -7.89
N ILE A 48 11.61 15.02 -6.77
CA ILE A 48 12.43 16.17 -6.34
C ILE A 48 13.87 15.72 -6.10
N GLY A 49 14.08 14.58 -5.43
CA GLY A 49 15.41 14.00 -5.21
C GLY A 49 16.13 13.69 -6.52
N ALA A 50 15.43 13.10 -7.49
CA ALA A 50 15.98 12.82 -8.82
C ALA A 50 16.35 14.08 -9.58
N VAL A 51 15.50 15.11 -9.58
CA VAL A 51 15.80 16.41 -10.20
C VAL A 51 17.03 17.03 -9.55
N SER A 52 17.09 17.03 -8.21
CA SER A 52 18.23 17.57 -7.46
C SER A 52 19.52 16.82 -7.79
N ALA A 53 19.48 15.49 -7.81
CA ALA A 53 20.62 14.65 -8.18
C ALA A 53 21.05 14.88 -9.63
N GLY A 54 20.11 15.05 -10.56
CA GLY A 54 20.39 15.37 -11.97
C GLY A 54 21.18 16.66 -12.11
N PHE A 55 20.80 17.71 -11.39
CA PHE A 55 21.56 18.98 -11.39
C PHE A 55 22.92 18.87 -10.71
N MET A 56 23.01 18.22 -9.54
CA MET A 56 24.26 18.10 -8.79
C MET A 56 25.30 17.23 -9.48
N THR A 57 24.87 16.08 -10.02
CA THR A 57 25.78 15.09 -10.63
C THR A 57 25.96 15.28 -12.13
N ARG A 58 25.11 16.10 -12.77
CA ARG A 58 24.99 16.24 -14.23
C ARG A 58 24.70 14.92 -14.97
N ASN A 59 24.31 13.87 -14.24
CA ASN A 59 23.97 12.57 -14.79
C ASN A 59 22.44 12.39 -14.83
N TRP A 60 21.81 12.94 -15.86
CA TRP A 60 20.36 12.86 -16.04
C TRP A 60 19.84 11.45 -16.31
N MET A 61 20.62 10.63 -17.01
CA MET A 61 20.24 9.23 -17.27
C MET A 61 20.16 8.43 -15.97
N GLY A 62 21.15 8.60 -15.08
CA GLY A 62 21.13 7.96 -13.77
C GLY A 62 20.01 8.50 -12.86
N ALA A 63 19.77 9.81 -12.87
CA ALA A 63 18.72 10.43 -12.07
C ALA A 63 17.30 9.98 -12.49
N VAL A 64 16.98 10.09 -13.79
CA VAL A 64 15.68 9.69 -14.34
C VAL A 64 15.52 8.17 -14.25
N GLY A 65 16.55 7.42 -14.62
CA GLY A 65 16.55 5.96 -14.53
C GLY A 65 16.38 5.47 -13.09
N GLY A 66 17.02 6.11 -12.12
CA GLY A 66 16.86 5.82 -10.70
C GLY A 66 15.45 6.10 -10.20
N PHE A 67 14.83 7.20 -10.62
CA PHE A 67 13.44 7.49 -10.26
C PHE A 67 12.47 6.46 -10.86
N ILE A 68 12.60 6.16 -12.15
CA ILE A 68 11.77 5.13 -12.81
C ILE A 68 11.97 3.77 -12.14
N GLY A 69 13.21 3.39 -11.85
CA GLY A 69 13.53 2.16 -11.12
C GLY A 69 12.89 2.13 -9.73
N GLY A 70 12.88 3.27 -9.02
CA GLY A 70 12.18 3.43 -7.74
C GLY A 70 10.66 3.26 -7.87
N MET A 71 10.03 3.81 -8.91
CA MET A 71 8.60 3.62 -9.16
C MET A 71 8.26 2.16 -9.46
N ILE A 72 9.05 1.49 -10.31
CA ILE A 72 8.86 0.06 -10.61
C ILE A 72 9.03 -0.78 -9.34
N PHE A 73 10.06 -0.50 -8.55
CA PHE A 73 10.28 -1.15 -7.27
C PHE A 73 9.07 -0.98 -6.33
N TRP A 74 8.54 0.24 -6.22
CA TRP A 74 7.38 0.53 -5.40
C TRP A 74 6.13 -0.25 -5.84
N GLU A 75 5.84 -0.31 -7.14
CA GLU A 75 4.74 -1.09 -7.70
C GLU A 75 4.85 -2.60 -7.40
N VAL A 76 6.09 -3.12 -7.33
CA VAL A 76 6.33 -4.53 -6.99
C VAL A 76 6.24 -4.78 -5.49
N VAL A 77 6.72 -3.86 -4.64
CA VAL A 77 6.80 -4.07 -3.19
C VAL A 77 5.47 -3.77 -2.49
N LYS A 78 4.71 -2.77 -2.92
CA LYS A 78 3.44 -2.39 -2.28
C LYS A 78 2.45 -3.56 -2.11
N PRO A 79 2.24 -4.50 -3.07
CA PRO A 79 1.40 -5.67 -2.81
C PRO A 79 2.01 -6.65 -1.80
N LEU A 80 3.34 -6.78 -1.75
CA LEU A 80 4.02 -7.68 -0.81
C LEU A 80 3.84 -7.25 0.65
N VAL A 81 3.67 -5.95 0.89
CA VAL A 81 3.40 -5.38 2.22
C VAL A 81 1.91 -5.12 2.47
N GLY A 82 1.02 -5.54 1.56
CA GLY A 82 -0.42 -5.40 1.70
C GLY A 82 -0.93 -3.95 1.54
N LEU A 83 -0.22 -3.11 0.79
CA LEU A 83 -0.56 -1.72 0.49
C LEU A 83 -1.22 -1.53 -0.89
N SER A 84 -1.32 -2.60 -1.68
CA SER A 84 -2.10 -2.64 -2.92
C SER A 84 -3.60 -2.79 -2.66
#